data_AF-A0A925S7I6-F1
#
_entry.id   AF-A0A925S7I6-F1
#
_cell.length_a   1.000
_cell.length_b   1.000
_cell.length_c   1.000
_cell.angle_alpha   90.00
_cell.angle_beta   90.00
_cell.angle_gamma   90.00
#
_symmetry.space_group_name_H-M   'P 1'
#
loop_
_entity.id
_entity.type
_entity.pdbx_description
1 polymer ?
#
loop_
_entity_poly.entity_id
_entity_poly.type
_entity_poly.pdbx_seq_one_letter_code
_entity_poly.pdbx_strand_id
1 'polypeptide(L)'
;SRSILADARSESMQSKLNLKVKFRESFRPFAPMVLAEDAEEYFDIRQESPYMLLCYPVKESKRIPVNEEGLFGIDLLKQPRSVLPAVTHVDYSARVQTIDNVRNPFIHSVISRFKRLSGCAVIVNTSFNVRGEPIVNTAEDAYRCFMATEMDCLVVGNRFFRRSEQTEQPLSEEDRAAWLRRFDLD
;
A
#
# COMPACT_ATOMS: atom_id res chain seq x y z
N SER A 1 -8.08 8.27 -8.19
CA SER A 1 -8.15 7.03 -7.38
C SER A 1 -8.42 7.39 -5.93
N ARG A 2 -8.76 6.42 -5.08
CA ARG A 2 -8.90 6.59 -3.62
C ARG A 2 -8.03 5.54 -2.95
N SER A 3 -6.75 5.87 -2.87
CA SER A 3 -5.69 4.93 -2.55
C SER A 3 -4.82 5.45 -1.42
N ILE A 4 -4.37 4.54 -0.57
CA ILE A 4 -3.22 4.77 0.30
C ILE A 4 -2.00 4.24 -0.46
N LEU A 5 -1.00 5.11 -0.63
CA LEU A 5 0.21 4.82 -1.36
C LEU A 5 1.39 4.74 -0.39
N ALA A 6 2.32 3.83 -0.63
CA ALA A 6 3.54 3.74 0.16
C ALA A 6 4.70 3.13 -0.63
N ASP A 7 5.92 3.24 -0.11
CA ASP A 7 7.12 2.67 -0.72
C ASP A 7 7.11 1.13 -0.63
N ALA A 8 7.09 0.46 -1.78
CA ALA A 8 7.07 -1.00 -1.87
C ALA A 8 8.38 -1.66 -1.41
N ARG A 9 9.49 -0.90 -1.37
CA ARG A 9 10.83 -1.38 -1.03
C ARG A 9 11.06 -1.53 0.48
N SER A 10 10.27 -0.83 1.29
CA SER A 10 10.47 -0.80 2.74
C SER A 10 9.99 -2.08 3.39
N GLU A 11 10.90 -2.82 4.02
CA GLU A 11 10.61 -4.03 4.81
C GLU A 11 9.58 -3.80 5.91
N SER A 12 9.58 -2.60 6.51
CA SER A 12 8.64 -2.25 7.59
C SER A 12 7.25 -1.81 7.09
N MET A 13 7.07 -1.55 5.79
CA MET A 13 5.91 -0.80 5.30
C MET A 13 4.61 -1.60 5.39
N GLN A 14 4.68 -2.91 5.13
CA GLN A 14 3.53 -3.80 5.28
C GLN A 14 3.00 -3.75 6.72
N SER A 15 3.88 -3.94 7.70
CA SER A 15 3.51 -3.89 9.12
C SER A 15 3.00 -2.51 9.54
N LYS A 16 3.70 -1.43 9.15
CA LYS A 16 3.29 -0.05 9.46
C LYS A 16 1.90 0.27 8.92
N LEU A 17 1.63 -0.01 7.64
CA LEU A 17 0.31 0.21 7.05
C LEU A 17 -0.76 -0.63 7.73
N ASN A 18 -0.48 -1.92 8.00
CA ASN A 18 -1.46 -2.79 8.64
C ASN A 18 -1.81 -2.34 10.07
N LEU A 19 -0.82 -1.96 10.88
CA LEU A 19 -1.03 -1.64 12.29
C LEU A 19 -1.47 -0.18 12.53
N LYS A 20 -0.86 0.78 11.83
CA LYS A 20 -1.01 2.21 12.12
C LYS A 20 -2.06 2.92 11.26
N VAL A 21 -2.44 2.28 10.15
CA VAL A 21 -3.37 2.86 9.18
C VAL A 21 -4.59 1.97 9.01
N LYS A 22 -4.41 0.67 8.81
CA LYS A 22 -5.50 -0.27 8.56
C LYS A 22 -6.09 -0.88 9.82
N PHE A 23 -5.36 -0.86 10.93
CA PHE A 23 -5.76 -1.50 12.19
C PHE A 23 -6.17 -2.96 12.01
N ARG A 24 -5.34 -3.72 11.28
CA ARG A 24 -5.53 -5.14 10.99
C ARG A 24 -4.22 -5.92 11.18
N GLU A 25 -4.28 -7.23 10.98
CA GLU A 25 -3.15 -8.14 11.18
C GLU A 25 -1.93 -7.70 10.36
N SER A 26 -0.77 -7.65 11.01
CA SER A 26 0.46 -7.02 10.48
C SER A 26 0.97 -7.64 9.18
N PHE A 27 0.63 -8.90 8.93
CA PHE A 27 1.12 -9.71 7.81
C PHE A 27 0.24 -9.68 6.56
N ARG A 28 -0.92 -9.01 6.58
CA ARG A 28 -1.79 -9.02 5.39
C ARG A 28 -1.09 -8.36 4.21
N PRO A 29 -1.02 -9.01 3.04
CA PRO A 29 -0.31 -8.45 1.91
C PRO A 29 -1.04 -7.24 1.33
N PHE A 30 -0.27 -6.41 0.62
CA PHE A 30 -0.78 -5.31 -0.19
C PHE A 30 -0.45 -5.55 -1.65
N ALA A 31 -1.16 -4.84 -2.53
CA ALA A 31 -0.96 -4.97 -3.95
C ALA A 31 0.02 -3.91 -4.47
N PRO A 32 0.88 -4.25 -5.45
CA PRO A 32 1.69 -3.28 -6.15
C PRO A 32 0.90 -2.56 -7.26
N MET A 33 1.10 -1.25 -7.37
CA MET A 33 0.92 -0.50 -8.62
C MET A 33 2.28 -0.34 -9.29
N VAL A 34 2.37 -0.66 -10.59
CA VAL A 34 3.58 -0.55 -11.40
C VAL A 34 3.29 0.17 -12.71
N LEU A 35 4.24 0.96 -13.21
CA LEU A 35 4.15 1.51 -14.56
C LEU A 35 4.03 0.38 -15.59
N ALA A 36 3.08 0.48 -16.52
CA ALA A 36 2.82 -0.57 -17.50
C ALA A 36 4.08 -0.88 -18.32
N GLU A 37 4.82 0.16 -18.72
CA GLU A 37 6.07 0.06 -19.47
C GLU A 37 7.24 -0.58 -18.69
N ASP A 38 7.15 -0.64 -17.35
CA ASP A 38 8.17 -1.23 -16.48
C ASP A 38 7.74 -2.56 -15.86
N ALA A 39 6.50 -3.01 -16.09
CA ALA A 39 5.90 -4.13 -15.36
C ALA A 39 6.71 -5.43 -15.51
N GLU A 40 7.19 -5.72 -16.72
CA GLU A 40 8.04 -6.88 -17.04
C GLU A 40 9.42 -6.83 -16.38
N GLU A 41 9.87 -5.68 -15.87
CA GLU A 41 11.12 -5.58 -15.12
C GLU A 41 10.97 -6.18 -13.72
N TYR A 42 9.76 -6.15 -13.15
CA TYR A 42 9.49 -6.53 -11.76
C TYR A 42 8.67 -7.82 -11.62
N PHE A 43 7.83 -8.15 -12.60
CA PHE A 43 6.91 -9.28 -12.54
C PHE A 43 6.98 -10.11 -13.83
N ASP A 44 6.75 -11.42 -13.72
CA ASP A 44 6.51 -12.31 -14.86
C ASP A 44 5.07 -12.13 -15.35
N ILE A 45 4.83 -10.94 -15.92
CA ILE A 45 3.50 -10.50 -16.36
C ILE A 45 3.23 -11.02 -17.77
N ARG A 46 2.06 -11.62 -17.97
CA ARG A 46 1.64 -12.19 -19.27
C ARG A 46 0.66 -11.30 -20.02
N GLN A 47 -0.04 -10.45 -19.29
CA GLN A 47 -1.00 -9.48 -19.79
C GLN A 47 -1.15 -8.35 -18.78
N GLU A 48 -1.60 -7.19 -19.24
CA GLU A 48 -1.94 -6.08 -18.36
C GLU A 48 -2.96 -6.50 -17.28
N SER A 49 -2.86 -5.86 -16.12
CA SER A 49 -3.79 -6.05 -14.99
C SER A 49 -4.19 -4.67 -14.45
N PRO A 50 -5.02 -3.89 -15.18
CA PRO A 50 -5.36 -2.53 -14.75
C PRO A 50 -6.24 -2.47 -13.49
N TYR A 51 -6.88 -3.59 -13.13
CA TYR A 51 -7.89 -3.66 -12.08
C TYR A 51 -7.48 -4.47 -10.84
N MET A 52 -6.19 -4.83 -10.71
CA MET A 52 -5.69 -5.58 -9.55
C MET A 52 -6.41 -6.93 -9.35
N LEU A 53 -6.73 -7.62 -10.45
CA LEU A 53 -7.47 -8.89 -10.44
C LEU A 53 -6.55 -10.11 -10.52
N LEU A 54 -5.35 -9.93 -11.07
CA LEU A 54 -4.44 -11.04 -11.40
C LEU A 54 -3.22 -11.03 -10.49
N CYS A 55 -2.82 -12.23 -10.06
CA CYS A 55 -1.55 -12.45 -9.38
C CYS A 55 -0.49 -12.89 -10.39
N TYR A 56 0.69 -12.29 -10.29
CA TYR A 56 1.86 -12.66 -11.08
C TYR A 56 3.03 -12.97 -10.17
N PRO A 57 3.92 -13.90 -10.56
CA PRO A 57 5.19 -14.08 -9.88
C PRO A 57 6.04 -12.80 -9.98
N VAL A 58 6.70 -12.43 -8.89
CA VAL A 58 7.82 -11.47 -8.93
C VAL A 58 8.91 -12.06 -9.82
N LYS A 59 9.55 -11.25 -10.65
CA LYS A 59 10.62 -11.70 -11.56
C LYS A 59 11.77 -12.30 -10.76
N GLU A 60 12.33 -13.42 -11.23
CA GLU A 60 13.35 -14.18 -10.51
C GLU A 60 14.54 -13.32 -10.09
N SER A 61 15.02 -12.43 -10.97
CA SER A 61 16.12 -11.50 -10.70
C SER A 61 15.84 -10.46 -9.60
N LYS A 62 14.59 -10.34 -9.15
CA LYS A 62 14.17 -9.43 -8.08
C LYS A 62 13.88 -10.18 -6.76
N ARG A 63 13.93 -11.52 -6.77
CA ARG A 63 13.65 -12.37 -5.59
C ARG A 63 14.85 -12.45 -4.67
N ILE A 64 14.58 -12.61 -3.38
CA ILE A 64 15.57 -12.87 -2.33
C ILE A 64 15.26 -14.27 -1.79
N PRO A 65 16.19 -15.24 -1.89
CA PRO A 65 16.03 -16.54 -1.26
C PRO A 65 15.93 -16.40 0.25
N VAL A 66 14.97 -17.10 0.86
CA VAL A 66 14.80 -17.12 2.32
C VAL A 66 15.22 -18.49 2.84
N ASN A 67 16.08 -18.51 3.87
CA ASN A 67 16.27 -19.72 4.66
C ASN A 67 15.14 -19.80 5.69
N GLU A 68 14.31 -20.82 5.57
CA GLU A 68 13.15 -21.04 6.44
C GLU A 68 13.47 -21.96 7.63
N GLU A 69 14.70 -22.48 7.71
CA GLU A 69 15.14 -23.37 8.80
C GLU A 69 14.94 -22.71 10.17
N GLY A 70 14.16 -23.37 11.02
CA GLY A 70 13.88 -22.91 12.38
C GLY A 70 12.90 -21.74 12.48
N LEU A 71 12.36 -21.21 11.38
CA LEU A 71 11.31 -20.20 11.39
C LEU A 71 9.93 -20.86 11.46
N PHE A 72 9.02 -20.29 12.26
CA PHE A 72 7.66 -20.79 12.39
C PHE A 72 6.63 -19.65 12.47
N GLY A 73 5.43 -19.89 11.92
CA GLY A 73 4.30 -18.95 12.01
C GLY A 73 4.62 -17.55 11.47
N ILE A 74 4.43 -16.53 12.31
CA ILE A 74 4.56 -15.12 11.93
C ILE A 74 6.00 -14.75 11.54
N ASP A 75 7.01 -15.43 12.06
CA ASP A 75 8.42 -15.09 11.78
C ASP A 75 8.84 -15.46 10.35
N LEU A 76 8.16 -16.44 9.75
CA LEU A 76 8.28 -16.75 8.32
C LEU A 76 7.72 -15.62 7.45
N LEU A 77 6.65 -14.96 7.90
CA LEU A 77 5.98 -13.88 7.17
C LEU A 77 6.78 -12.57 7.16
N LYS A 78 7.71 -12.41 8.12
CA LYS A 78 8.56 -11.21 8.23
C LYS A 78 9.77 -11.23 7.31
N GLN A 79 10.11 -12.37 6.70
CA GLN A 79 11.31 -12.49 5.88
C GLN A 79 11.12 -11.77 4.53
N PRO A 80 12.06 -10.90 4.13
CA PRO A 80 12.00 -10.26 2.82
C PRO A 80 12.25 -11.31 1.73
N ARG A 81 11.32 -11.40 0.77
CA ARG A 81 11.36 -12.34 -0.36
C ARG A 81 11.71 -11.69 -1.69
N SER A 82 11.86 -10.38 -1.73
CA SER A 82 12.23 -9.66 -2.94
C SER A 82 12.73 -8.27 -2.58
N VAL A 83 13.21 -7.53 -3.58
CA VAL A 83 13.48 -6.09 -3.45
C VAL A 83 12.20 -5.24 -3.23
N LEU A 84 11.02 -5.87 -3.25
CA LEU A 84 9.70 -5.28 -3.01
C LEU A 84 8.97 -6.01 -1.85
N PRO A 85 9.54 -6.02 -0.64
CA PRO A 85 9.03 -6.84 0.47
C PRO A 85 7.61 -6.45 0.90
N ALA A 86 7.19 -5.20 0.74
CA ALA A 86 5.88 -4.75 1.21
C ALA A 86 4.68 -5.31 0.42
N VAL A 87 4.93 -5.84 -0.78
CA VAL A 87 3.92 -6.28 -1.75
C VAL A 87 4.10 -7.72 -2.22
N THR A 88 5.16 -8.40 -1.77
CA THR A 88 5.48 -9.77 -2.19
C THR A 88 4.89 -10.77 -1.20
N HIS A 89 4.16 -11.76 -1.71
CA HIS A 89 3.60 -12.85 -0.94
C HIS A 89 4.65 -13.90 -0.58
N VAL A 90 4.29 -14.83 0.31
CA VAL A 90 5.16 -15.93 0.75
C VAL A 90 5.62 -16.85 -0.39
N ASP A 91 4.80 -16.99 -1.43
CA ASP A 91 5.05 -17.78 -2.63
C ASP A 91 5.74 -16.99 -3.75
N TYR A 92 6.30 -15.82 -3.44
CA TYR A 92 6.91 -14.88 -4.39
C TYR A 92 5.94 -14.30 -5.43
N SER A 93 4.63 -14.39 -5.22
CA SER A 93 3.63 -13.73 -6.07
C SER A 93 3.26 -12.33 -5.57
N ALA A 94 2.59 -11.54 -6.42
CA ALA A 94 1.95 -10.29 -6.03
C ALA A 94 0.70 -10.05 -6.90
N ARG A 95 -0.33 -9.42 -6.33
CA ARG A 95 -1.55 -9.06 -7.06
C ARG A 95 -1.40 -7.72 -7.79
N VAL A 96 -0.83 -7.75 -8.98
CA VAL A 96 -0.33 -6.57 -9.67
C VAL A 96 -1.44 -5.70 -10.25
N GLN A 97 -1.26 -4.38 -10.13
CA GLN A 97 -1.98 -3.37 -10.88
C GLN A 97 -1.05 -2.64 -11.85
N THR A 98 -1.29 -2.76 -13.16
CA THR A 98 -0.56 -1.98 -14.18
C THR A 98 -1.17 -0.60 -14.35
N ILE A 99 -0.32 0.43 -14.40
CA ILE A 99 -0.71 1.83 -14.54
C ILE A 99 -0.11 2.40 -15.82
N ASP A 100 -0.96 2.90 -16.70
CA ASP A 100 -0.58 3.65 -17.89
C ASP A 100 -1.09 5.10 -17.83
N ASN A 101 -0.52 5.92 -18.70
CA ASN A 101 -0.81 7.35 -18.77
C ASN A 101 -2.17 7.68 -19.42
N VAL A 102 -2.85 6.72 -20.06
CA VAL A 102 -4.16 6.94 -20.70
C VAL A 102 -5.28 6.74 -19.68
N ARG A 103 -5.29 5.60 -18.96
CA ARG A 103 -6.33 5.25 -17.98
C ARG A 103 -6.15 6.02 -16.67
N ASN A 104 -4.92 6.31 -16.25
CA ASN A 104 -4.67 6.98 -14.96
C ASN A 104 -3.42 7.89 -14.99
N PRO A 105 -3.49 9.02 -15.71
CA PRO A 105 -2.35 9.93 -15.91
C PRO A 105 -1.79 10.50 -14.59
N PHE A 106 -2.65 10.77 -13.62
CA PHE A 106 -2.21 11.29 -12.33
C PHE A 106 -1.31 10.28 -11.58
N ILE A 107 -1.77 9.03 -11.40
CA ILE A 107 -0.97 8.02 -10.70
C ILE A 107 0.26 7.62 -11.52
N HIS A 108 0.15 7.57 -12.85
CA HIS A 108 1.30 7.39 -13.73
C HIS A 108 2.37 8.46 -13.47
N SER A 109 1.98 9.73 -13.36
CA SER A 109 2.91 10.84 -13.09
C SER A 109 3.56 10.74 -11.70
N VAL A 110 2.81 10.29 -10.69
CA VAL A 110 3.29 10.06 -9.32
C VAL A 110 4.33 8.95 -9.30
N ILE A 111 4.04 7.78 -9.89
CA ILE A 111 4.97 6.65 -9.94
C ILE A 111 6.19 7.00 -10.79
N SER A 112 6.02 7.69 -11.91
CA SER A 112 7.12 8.18 -12.74
C SER A 112 8.05 9.11 -11.98
N ARG A 113 7.50 10.03 -11.17
CA ARG A 113 8.31 10.91 -10.31
C ARG A 113 9.00 10.11 -9.20
N PHE A 114 8.30 9.17 -8.58
CA PHE A 114 8.88 8.26 -7.59
C PHE A 114 10.04 7.47 -8.18
N LYS A 115 9.89 6.85 -9.34
CA LYS A 115 10.95 6.13 -10.07
C LYS A 115 12.18 6.99 -10.30
N ARG A 116 12.01 8.25 -10.75
CA ARG A 116 13.14 9.17 -10.94
C ARG A 116 13.92 9.46 -9.65
N LEU A 117 13.25 9.46 -8.50
CA LEU A 117 13.86 9.73 -7.20
C LEU A 117 14.44 8.47 -6.55
N SER A 118 13.82 7.32 -6.78
CA SER A 118 14.03 6.10 -6.00
C SER A 118 14.68 4.97 -6.80
N GLY A 119 14.67 5.06 -8.13
CA GLY A 119 15.01 3.98 -9.05
C GLY A 119 13.95 2.88 -9.16
N CYS A 120 12.81 2.99 -8.46
CA CYS A 120 11.78 1.95 -8.41
C CYS A 120 10.46 2.42 -9.04
N ALA A 121 9.93 1.62 -9.96
CA ALA A 121 8.66 1.90 -10.64
C ALA A 121 7.43 1.27 -9.95
N VAL A 122 7.59 0.78 -8.72
CA VAL A 122 6.55 0.07 -7.98
C VAL A 122 6.24 0.76 -6.65
N ILE A 123 4.95 0.97 -6.40
CA ILE A 123 4.45 1.48 -5.12
C ILE A 123 3.38 0.54 -4.54
N VAL A 124 3.21 0.56 -3.23
CA VAL A 124 2.07 -0.07 -2.57
C VAL A 124 0.80 0.66 -2.97
N ASN A 125 -0.27 -0.09 -3.24
CA ASN A 125 -1.63 0.42 -3.35
C ASN A 125 -2.58 -0.39 -2.46
N THR A 126 -3.35 0.32 -1.64
CA THR A 126 -4.47 -0.25 -0.91
C THR A 126 -5.63 0.74 -0.89
N SER A 127 -6.85 0.24 -0.64
CA SER A 127 -8.06 1.06 -0.56
C SER A 127 -7.88 2.20 0.43
N PHE A 128 -8.41 3.38 0.17
CA PHE A 128 -8.40 4.45 1.17
C PHE A 128 -9.58 4.29 2.12
N ASN A 129 -9.32 3.58 3.21
CA ASN A 129 -10.22 3.31 4.34
C ASN A 129 -9.41 2.71 5.51
N VAL A 130 -10.04 2.60 6.66
CA VAL A 130 -9.58 1.72 7.75
C VAL A 130 -10.36 0.40 7.73
N ARG A 131 -10.00 -0.55 8.61
CA ARG A 131 -10.78 -1.79 8.76
C ARG A 131 -12.24 -1.48 9.13
N GLY A 132 -13.16 -2.15 8.43
CA GLY A 132 -14.60 -2.05 8.69
C GLY A 132 -15.30 -0.89 7.98
N GLU A 133 -14.56 0.10 7.46
CA GLU A 133 -15.14 1.22 6.71
C GLU A 133 -15.20 0.97 5.19
N PRO A 134 -16.20 1.51 4.48
CA PRO A 134 -16.16 1.60 3.04
C PRO A 134 -15.02 2.52 2.58
N ILE A 135 -14.68 2.45 1.29
CA ILE A 135 -13.74 3.40 0.69
C ILE A 135 -14.32 4.82 0.83
N VAL A 136 -13.48 5.77 1.25
CA VAL A 136 -13.87 7.19 1.41
C VAL A 136 -14.59 7.70 0.16
N ASN A 137 -15.61 8.55 0.27
CA ASN A 137 -16.34 9.08 -0.90
C ASN A 137 -16.24 10.61 -1.03
N THR A 138 -16.16 11.33 0.07
CA THR A 138 -16.05 12.79 0.06
C THR A 138 -14.64 13.27 0.44
N ALA A 139 -14.36 14.56 0.28
CA ALA A 139 -13.10 15.15 0.74
C ALA A 139 -13.02 15.12 2.27
N GLU A 140 -14.18 15.30 2.91
CA GLU A 140 -14.41 15.25 4.34
C GLU A 140 -14.14 13.84 4.90
N ASP A 141 -14.59 12.78 4.20
CA ASP A 141 -14.29 11.39 4.56
C ASP A 141 -12.78 11.15 4.52
N ALA A 142 -12.11 11.61 3.46
CA ALA A 142 -10.68 11.44 3.29
C ALA A 142 -9.89 12.19 4.37
N TYR A 143 -10.28 13.44 4.68
CA TYR A 143 -9.66 14.23 5.73
C TYR A 143 -9.87 13.63 7.12
N ARG A 144 -11.08 13.16 7.41
CA ARG A 144 -11.39 12.48 8.69
C ARG A 144 -10.56 11.21 8.86
N CYS A 145 -10.48 10.37 7.83
CA CYS A 145 -9.64 9.17 7.85
C CYS A 145 -8.15 9.53 8.03
N PHE A 146 -7.67 10.58 7.36
CA PHE A 146 -6.30 11.09 7.50
C PHE A 146 -5.99 11.57 8.92
N MET A 147 -6.91 12.31 9.56
CA MET A 147 -6.74 12.78 10.94
C MET A 147 -6.84 11.64 11.98
N ALA A 148 -7.65 10.61 11.69
CA ALA A 148 -7.84 9.45 12.56
C ALA A 148 -6.72 8.38 12.49
N THR A 149 -5.91 8.39 11.44
CA THR A 149 -4.84 7.39 11.17
C THR A 149 -3.46 8.01 11.23
N GLU A 150 -2.39 7.24 11.32
CA GLU A 150 -1.02 7.80 11.30
C GLU A 150 -0.49 8.06 9.88
N MET A 151 -1.34 8.49 8.94
CA MET A 151 -0.89 8.88 7.61
C MET A 151 -0.06 10.18 7.65
N ASP A 152 1.05 10.20 6.90
CA ASP A 152 1.96 11.36 6.88
C ASP A 152 1.40 12.54 6.06
N CYS A 153 0.76 12.24 4.93
CA CYS A 153 0.28 13.22 3.97
C CYS A 153 -1.05 12.82 3.35
N LEU A 154 -1.84 13.81 2.95
CA LEU A 154 -3.09 13.65 2.20
C LEU A 154 -3.08 14.54 0.95
N VAL A 155 -3.51 13.98 -0.18
CA VAL A 155 -3.78 14.73 -1.41
C VAL A 155 -5.27 14.62 -1.73
N VAL A 156 -5.97 15.75 -1.85
CA VAL A 156 -7.37 15.82 -2.28
C VAL A 156 -7.50 16.87 -3.38
N GLY A 157 -7.80 16.43 -4.59
CA GLY A 157 -7.77 17.31 -5.77
C GLY A 157 -6.39 17.93 -5.95
N ASN A 158 -6.33 19.26 -5.92
CA ASN A 158 -5.09 20.04 -6.01
C ASN A 158 -4.54 20.50 -4.66
N ARG A 159 -5.06 19.96 -3.54
CA ARG A 159 -4.62 20.32 -2.18
C ARG A 159 -3.73 19.23 -1.60
N PHE A 160 -2.73 19.66 -0.83
CA PHE A 160 -1.78 18.80 -0.16
C PHE A 160 -1.72 19.19 1.32
N PHE A 161 -1.88 18.21 2.20
CA PHE A 161 -1.89 18.38 3.64
C PHE A 161 -0.79 17.51 4.24
N ARG A 162 0.08 18.10 5.08
CA ARG A 162 1.02 17.33 5.91
C ARG A 162 0.48 17.21 7.32
N ARG A 163 0.60 16.03 7.91
CA ARG A 163 0.13 15.79 9.29
C ARG A 163 0.79 16.75 10.28
N SER A 164 2.07 17.03 10.11
CA SER A 164 2.83 17.98 10.95
C SER A 164 2.35 19.43 10.88
N GLU A 165 1.55 19.78 9.88
CA GLU A 165 1.05 21.15 9.64
C GLU A 165 -0.42 21.30 10.07
N GLN A 166 -1.08 20.22 10.50
CA GLN A 166 -2.47 20.30 10.94
C GLN A 166 -2.55 20.80 12.38
N THR A 167 -3.37 21.83 12.61
CA THR A 167 -3.57 22.45 13.92
C THR A 167 -4.70 21.82 14.72
N GLU A 168 -5.59 21.07 14.05
CA GLU A 168 -6.61 20.29 14.74
C GLU A 168 -5.95 19.11 15.46
N GLN A 169 -6.33 18.91 16.72
CA GLN A 169 -5.85 17.78 17.51
C GLN A 169 -6.28 16.46 16.81
N PRO A 170 -5.41 15.44 16.78
CA PRO A 170 -5.85 14.08 16.46
C PRO A 170 -7.07 13.72 17.32
N LEU A 171 -7.93 12.84 16.82
CA LEU A 171 -8.97 12.24 17.68
C LEU A 171 -8.29 11.76 18.98
N SER A 172 -8.92 12.04 20.12
CA SER A 172 -8.46 11.51 21.41
C SER A 172 -8.35 9.97 21.29
N GLU A 173 -7.52 9.33 22.11
CA GLU A 173 -7.43 7.86 22.06
C GLU A 173 -8.80 7.20 22.25
N GLU A 174 -9.65 7.82 23.07
CA GLU A 174 -11.01 7.38 23.36
C GLU A 174 -11.93 7.54 22.13
N ASP A 175 -11.89 8.70 21.46
CA ASP A 175 -12.66 8.96 20.23
C ASP A 175 -12.18 8.07 19.07
N ARG A 176 -10.87 7.87 18.94
CA ARG A 176 -10.27 6.98 17.95
C ARG A 176 -10.71 5.54 18.19
N ALA A 177 -10.67 5.07 19.44
CA ALA A 177 -11.13 3.74 19.80
C ALA A 177 -12.64 3.58 19.61
N ALA A 178 -13.45 4.60 19.91
CA ALA A 178 -14.88 4.60 19.65
C ALA A 178 -15.19 4.55 18.15
N TRP A 179 -14.46 5.32 17.35
CA TRP A 179 -14.60 5.33 15.89
C TRP A 179 -14.21 3.99 15.25
N LEU A 180 -13.11 3.37 15.68
CA LEU A 180 -12.70 2.05 15.20
C LEU A 180 -13.68 0.94 15.60
N ARG A 181 -14.26 1.01 16.81
CA ARG A 181 -15.25 0.04 17.31
C ARG A 181 -16.60 0.08 16.59
N ARG A 182 -16.93 1.17 15.88
CA ARG A 182 -18.19 1.27 15.13
C ARG A 182 -18.31 0.25 14.00
N PHE A 183 -17.22 -0.40 13.63
CA PHE A 183 -17.16 -1.35 12.52
C PHE A 183 -16.47 -2.66 12.89
N ASP A 184 -16.40 -2.98 14.20
CA ASP A 184 -16.16 -4.37 14.58
C ASP A 184 -17.30 -5.22 13.99
N LEU A 185 -16.91 -6.22 13.21
CA LEU A 185 -17.85 -7.26 12.79
C LEU A 185 -18.08 -8.16 14.01
N ASP A 186 -19.36 -8.43 14.30
CA ASP A 186 -19.81 -9.37 15.35
C ASP A 186 -18.96 -10.65 15.42
#